data_AF-A0A842ST81-F1
#
_entry.id   AF-A0A842ST81-F1
#
_cell.length_a   1.000
_cell.length_b   1.000
_cell.length_c   1.000
_cell.angle_alpha   90.00
_cell.angle_beta   90.00
_cell.angle_gamma   90.00
#
_symmetry.space_group_name_H-M   'P 1'
#
loop_
_entity.id
_entity.type
_entity.pdbx_description
1 polymer ?
#
loop_
_entity_poly.entity_id
_entity_poly.type
_entity_poly.pdbx_seq_one_letter_code
_entity_poly.pdbx_strand_id
1 'polypeptide(L)'
;MKFVIDANILFATLIKDGKTAELLINDKLQLFAPEFLFEEFAKYESLILKKTHPSHDEFQSYLKLLKDLIIFIPRKEITPFLDKVQEISPDPKDTVYLALAFALKAHMV
;
A
#
# COMPACT_ATOMS: atom_id res chain seq x y z
N MET A 1 13.15 -4.99 8.27
CA MET A 1 12.01 -4.58 9.13
C MET A 1 10.72 -4.70 8.35
N LYS A 2 9.58 -4.96 8.99
CA LYS A 2 8.29 -5.11 8.30
C LYS A 2 7.50 -3.81 8.39
N PHE A 3 6.99 -3.33 7.25
CA PHE A 3 6.17 -2.15 7.18
C PHE A 3 4.86 -2.45 6.44
N VAL A 4 3.76 -1.94 6.97
CA VAL A 4 2.48 -1.86 6.27
C VAL A 4 2.36 -0.48 5.66
N ILE A 5 2.13 -0.44 4.37
CA ILE A 5 2.07 0.79 3.57
C ILE A 5 0.62 1.09 3.16
N ASP A 6 0.22 2.35 3.33
CA ASP A 6 -1.06 2.88 2.86
C ASP A 6 -1.03 3.26 1.37
N ALA A 7 -2.20 3.34 0.75
CA ALA A 7 -2.39 3.76 -0.63
C ALA A 7 -1.79 5.16 -0.86
N ASN A 8 -1.84 6.04 0.14
CA ASN A 8 -1.24 7.38 0.09
C ASN A 8 0.26 7.36 -0.24
N ILE A 9 1.01 6.37 0.26
CA ILE A 9 2.43 6.18 -0.06
C ILE A 9 2.63 5.82 -1.53
N LEU A 10 1.74 5.00 -2.10
CA LEU A 10 1.79 4.65 -3.52
C LEU A 10 1.50 5.85 -4.43
N PHE A 11 0.61 6.75 -4.01
CA PHE A 11 0.37 8.00 -4.76
C PHE A 11 1.54 8.97 -4.64
N ALA A 12 2.11 9.13 -3.44
CA ALA A 12 3.23 10.03 -3.20
C ALA A 12 4.48 9.63 -3.99
N THR A 13 4.78 8.34 -4.04
CA THR A 13 5.89 7.79 -4.84
C THR A 13 5.74 8.07 -6.34
N LEU A 14 4.52 8.05 -6.86
CA LEU A 14 4.24 8.31 -8.26
C LEU A 14 4.29 9.81 -8.62
N ILE A 15 4.02 10.71 -7.66
CA ILE A 15 4.00 12.18 -7.85
C ILE A 15 5.41 12.81 -7.69
N LYS A 16 6.47 11.99 -7.59
CA LYS A 16 7.87 12.37 -7.28
C LYS A 16 8.05 12.89 -5.84
N ASP A 17 7.99 11.98 -4.88
CA ASP A 17 8.58 12.21 -3.57
C ASP A 17 9.75 11.23 -3.33
N GLY A 18 10.98 11.76 -3.37
CA GLY A 18 12.21 10.96 -3.41
C GLY A 18 12.40 10.08 -2.18
N LYS A 19 12.02 10.56 -0.99
CA LYS A 19 12.15 9.79 0.27
C LYS A 19 11.21 8.59 0.31
N THR A 20 10.00 8.76 -0.20
CA THR A 20 8.97 7.72 -0.22
C THR A 20 9.32 6.65 -1.26
N ALA A 21 9.91 7.04 -2.39
CA ALA A 21 10.44 6.10 -3.39
C ALA A 21 11.67 5.34 -2.87
N GLU A 22 12.57 5.98 -2.12
CA GLU A 22 13.70 5.31 -1.47
C GLU A 22 13.27 4.24 -0.47
N LEU A 23 12.15 4.45 0.24
CA LEU A 23 11.57 3.45 1.14
C LEU A 23 11.16 2.17 0.38
N LEU A 24 10.58 2.33 -0.82
CA LEU A 24 10.11 1.20 -1.64
C LEU A 24 11.26 0.31 -2.14
N ILE A 25 12.43 0.88 -2.37
CA ILE A 25 13.57 0.20 -3.02
C ILE A 25 14.58 -0.34 -1.97
N ASN A 26 14.33 -0.11 -0.69
CA ASN A 26 15.21 -0.57 0.39
C ASN A 26 15.07 -2.08 0.62
N ASP A 27 16.07 -2.85 0.19
CA ASP A 27 16.17 -4.31 0.31
C ASP A 27 16.14 -4.84 1.76
N LYS A 28 16.37 -3.98 2.75
CA LYS A 28 16.28 -4.33 4.19
C LYS A 28 14.84 -4.24 4.72
N LEU A 29 13.91 -3.75 3.92
CA LEU A 29 12.50 -3.59 4.28
C LEU A 29 11.63 -4.64 3.60
N GLN A 30 10.64 -5.14 4.34
CA GLN A 30 9.58 -5.97 3.80
C GLN A 30 8.30 -5.16 3.86
N LEU A 31 7.74 -4.88 2.69
CA LEU A 31 6.56 -4.04 2.54
C LEU A 31 5.34 -4.92 2.37
N PHE A 32 4.28 -4.58 3.09
CA PHE A 32 3.01 -5.30 3.08
C PHE A 32 1.88 -4.32 2.82
N ALA A 33 0.91 -4.76 2.02
CA ALA A 33 -0.30 -4.00 1.77
C ALA A 33 -1.50 -4.96 1.71
N PRO A 34 -2.71 -4.51 2.04
CA PRO A 34 -3.90 -5.28 1.74
C PRO A 34 -4.12 -5.41 0.23
N GLU A 35 -4.65 -6.54 -0.24
CA GLU A 35 -4.98 -6.78 -1.65
C GLU A 35 -5.85 -5.68 -2.27
N PHE A 36 -6.88 -5.21 -1.57
CA PHE A 36 -7.80 -4.20 -2.09
C PHE A 36 -7.14 -2.84 -2.33
N LEU A 37 -6.01 -2.55 -1.67
CA LEU A 37 -5.25 -1.32 -1.91
C LEU A 37 -4.77 -1.25 -3.36
N PHE A 38 -4.40 -2.40 -3.95
CA PHE A 38 -4.05 -2.46 -5.36
C PHE A 38 -5.27 -2.20 -6.27
N GLU A 39 -6.43 -2.74 -5.92
CA GLU A 39 -7.67 -2.48 -6.66
C GLU A 39 -8.08 -1.01 -6.61
N GLU A 40 -7.95 -0.37 -5.45
CA GLU A 40 -8.20 1.06 -5.30
C GLU A 40 -7.19 1.86 -6.13
N PHE A 41 -5.91 1.57 -6.01
CA PHE A 41 -4.86 2.26 -6.76
C PHE A 41 -5.07 2.16 -8.29
N ALA A 42 -5.44 0.98 -8.79
CA ALA A 42 -5.75 0.78 -10.21
C ALA A 42 -6.95 1.63 -10.69
N LYS A 43 -7.97 1.86 -9.85
CA LYS A 43 -9.12 2.72 -10.21
C LYS A 43 -8.71 4.18 -10.44
N TYR A 44 -7.59 4.61 -9.87
CA TYR A 44 -7.09 5.98 -10.02
C TYR A 44 -6.14 6.16 -11.21
N GLU A 45 -5.90 5.13 -12.03
CA GLU A 45 -5.06 5.20 -13.23
C GLU A 45 -5.39 6.42 -14.09
N SER A 46 -6.65 6.60 -14.48
CA SER A 46 -7.07 7.73 -15.32
C SER A 46 -6.80 9.11 -14.67
N LEU A 47 -6.90 9.20 -13.35
CA LEU A 47 -6.60 10.44 -12.61
C LEU A 47 -5.09 10.70 -12.54
N ILE A 48 -4.32 9.63 -12.33
CA ILE A 48 -2.87 9.65 -12.29
C ILE A 48 -2.30 10.08 -13.63
N LEU A 49 -2.66 9.39 -14.72
CA LEU A 49 -2.22 9.70 -16.09
C LEU A 49 -2.49 11.18 -16.44
N LYS A 50 -3.63 11.70 -16.00
CA LYS A 50 -4.01 13.11 -16.21
C LYS A 50 -3.18 14.11 -15.39
N LYS A 51 -2.73 13.73 -14.18
CA LYS A 51 -2.02 14.64 -13.26
C LYS A 51 -0.51 14.61 -13.44
N THR A 52 0.07 13.44 -13.61
CA THR A 52 1.53 13.26 -13.63
C THR A 52 2.09 13.15 -15.05
N HIS A 53 1.22 13.06 -16.06
CA HIS A 53 1.55 12.88 -17.48
C HIS A 53 2.43 11.67 -17.85
N PRO A 54 2.50 10.55 -17.08
CA PRO A 54 3.15 9.35 -17.58
C PRO A 54 2.32 8.75 -18.72
N SER A 55 3.00 8.07 -19.63
CA SER A 55 2.35 7.18 -20.58
C SER A 55 1.66 6.02 -19.86
N HIS A 56 0.67 5.42 -20.51
CA HIS A 56 0.02 4.20 -19.99
C HIS A 56 1.05 3.08 -19.72
N ASP A 57 2.04 2.93 -20.60
CA ASP A 57 3.10 1.92 -20.48
C ASP A 57 3.99 2.16 -19.25
N GLU A 58 4.32 3.42 -18.95
CA GLU A 58 5.07 3.79 -17.73
C GLU A 58 4.26 3.47 -16.47
N PHE A 59 2.95 3.76 -16.47
CA PHE A 59 2.07 3.44 -15.35
C PHE A 59 1.96 1.92 -15.13
N GLN A 60 1.79 1.14 -16.20
CA GLN A 60 1.73 -0.33 -16.11
C GLN A 60 3.06 -0.92 -15.63
N SER A 61 4.20 -0.37 -16.09
CA SER A 61 5.53 -0.76 -15.62
C SER A 61 5.72 -0.46 -14.12
N TYR A 62 5.23 0.70 -13.68
CA TYR A 62 5.24 1.08 -12.28
C TYR A 62 4.37 0.14 -11.42
N LEU A 63 3.16 -0.18 -11.86
CA LEU A 63 2.29 -1.15 -11.17
C LEU A 63 2.96 -2.52 -11.02
N LYS A 64 3.67 -2.96 -12.07
CA LYS A 64 4.40 -4.23 -12.02
C LYS A 64 5.53 -4.18 -11.00
N LEU A 65 6.31 -3.10 -10.97
CA LEU A 65 7.35 -2.90 -9.96
C LEU A 65 6.77 -2.96 -8.54
N LEU A 66 5.65 -2.29 -8.29
CA LEU A 66 4.98 -2.32 -6.98
C LEU A 66 4.56 -3.74 -6.57
N LYS A 67 4.07 -4.55 -7.52
CA LYS A 67 3.74 -5.96 -7.28
C LYS A 67 4.94 -6.82 -6.90
N ASP A 68 6.11 -6.49 -7.43
CA ASP A 68 7.35 -7.21 -7.13
C ASP A 68 7.96 -6.77 -5.79
N LEU A 69 7.74 -5.52 -5.38
CA LEU A 69 8.29 -4.94 -4.14
C LEU A 69 7.39 -5.15 -2.91
N ILE A 70 6.08 -5.30 -3.10
CA ILE A 70 5.09 -5.30 -2.02
C ILE A 70 4.41 -6.67 -1.93
N ILE A 71 4.37 -7.20 -0.71
CA ILE A 71 3.65 -8.44 -0.40
C ILE A 71 2.18 -8.08 -0.11
N PHE A 72 1.30 -8.43 -1.05
CA PHE A 72 -0.14 -8.21 -0.89
C PHE A 72 -0.78 -9.31 -0.07
N ILE A 73 -1.49 -8.91 0.99
CA ILE A 73 -2.18 -9.83 1.90
C ILE A 73 -3.68 -9.84 1.59
N PRO A 74 -4.26 -11.01 1.29
CA PRO A 74 -5.69 -11.14 1.01
C PRO A 74 -6.55 -10.71 2.20
N ARG A 75 -7.73 -10.13 1.90
CA ARG A 75 -8.66 -9.66 2.95
C ARG A 75 -9.01 -10.76 3.97
N LYS A 76 -9.17 -12.01 3.50
CA LYS A 76 -9.47 -13.18 4.36
C LYS A 76 -8.44 -13.40 5.48
N GLU A 77 -7.19 -13.02 5.28
CA GLU A 77 -6.13 -13.15 6.28
C GLU A 77 -6.14 -11.98 7.29
N ILE A 78 -6.73 -10.85 6.92
CA ILE A 78 -6.84 -9.66 7.76
C ILE A 78 -8.12 -9.66 8.59
N THR A 79 -9.23 -10.18 8.04
CA THR A 79 -10.56 -10.21 8.68
C THR A 79 -10.54 -10.70 10.13
N PRO A 80 -9.83 -11.80 10.50
CA PRO A 80 -9.80 -12.30 11.88
C PRO A 80 -9.23 -11.31 12.89
N PHE A 81 -8.50 -10.31 12.42
CA PHE A 81 -7.88 -9.28 13.27
C PHE A 81 -8.73 -8.02 13.35
N LEU A 82 -9.58 -7.73 12.36
CA LEU A 82 -10.41 -6.51 12.31
C LEU A 82 -11.24 -6.31 13.57
N ASP A 83 -11.87 -7.38 14.07
CA ASP A 83 -12.70 -7.34 15.28
C ASP A 83 -11.92 -6.88 16.51
N LYS A 84 -10.63 -7.26 16.61
CA LYS A 84 -9.75 -6.85 17.72
C LYS A 84 -9.30 -5.40 17.63
N VAL A 85 -9.31 -4.82 16.43
CA VAL A 85 -8.75 -3.48 16.20
C VAL A 85 -9.83 -2.41 16.14
N GLN A 86 -11.08 -2.79 15.90
CA GLN A 86 -12.23 -1.88 16.01
C GLN A 86 -12.36 -1.24 17.40
N GLU A 87 -11.89 -1.91 18.45
CA GLU A 87 -11.85 -1.34 19.80
C GLU A 87 -10.75 -0.28 19.97
N ILE A 88 -9.73 -0.27 19.11
CA ILE A 88 -8.54 0.58 19.19
C ILE A 88 -8.67 1.81 18.28
N SER A 89 -9.24 1.65 17.08
CA SER A 89 -9.51 2.76 16.16
C SER A 89 -10.85 2.56 15.45
N PRO A 90 -11.80 3.52 15.56
CA PRO A 90 -13.09 3.42 14.92
C PRO A 90 -13.06 3.83 13.43
N ASP A 91 -11.96 4.39 12.91
CA ASP A 91 -11.88 4.74 11.48
C ASP A 91 -11.71 3.45 10.65
N PRO A 92 -12.70 3.08 9.82
CA PRO A 92 -12.67 1.83 9.07
C PRO A 92 -11.50 1.71 8.09
N LYS A 93 -10.95 2.84 7.61
CA LYS A 93 -9.80 2.83 6.69
C LYS A 93 -8.53 2.46 7.42
N ASP A 94 -8.31 3.05 8.59
CA ASP A 94 -7.14 2.78 9.42
C ASP A 94 -7.23 1.40 10.08
N THR A 95 -8.44 0.91 10.39
CA THR A 95 -8.64 -0.42 11.00
C THR A 95 -7.98 -1.53 10.18
N VAL A 96 -8.03 -1.46 8.85
CA VAL A 96 -7.52 -2.53 8.00
C VAL A 96 -6.00 -2.57 7.95
N TYR A 97 -5.34 -1.41 7.83
CA TYR A 97 -3.89 -1.32 7.90
C TYR A 97 -3.36 -1.69 9.28
N LEU A 98 -4.07 -1.26 10.34
CA LEU A 98 -3.72 -1.58 11.72
C LEU A 98 -3.91 -3.07 12.02
N ALA A 99 -4.97 -3.70 11.52
CA ALA A 99 -5.17 -5.14 11.60
C ALA A 99 -4.08 -5.93 10.88
N LEU A 100 -3.68 -5.48 9.70
CA LEU A 100 -2.56 -6.09 8.96
C LEU A 100 -1.24 -5.92 9.73
N ALA A 101 -0.97 -4.72 10.26
CA ALA A 101 0.23 -4.45 11.04
C ALA A 101 0.30 -5.32 12.30
N PHE A 102 -0.84 -5.48 12.98
CA PHE A 102 -0.97 -6.35 14.14
C PHE A 102 -0.73 -7.83 13.79
N ALA A 103 -1.35 -8.32 12.70
CA ALA A 103 -1.19 -9.69 12.23
C ALA A 103 0.28 -10.03 11.92
N LEU A 104 0.99 -9.08 11.30
CA LEU A 104 2.36 -9.28 10.82
C LEU A 104 3.46 -8.88 11.82
N LYS A 105 3.08 -8.25 12.94
CA LYS A 105 3.99 -7.55 13.87
C LYS A 105 4.86 -6.54 13.11
N ALA A 106 4.21 -5.72 12.31
CA ALA A 106 4.82 -4.73 11.43
C ALA A 106 4.53 -3.29 11.91
N HIS A 107 5.31 -2.33 11.42
CA HIS A 107 5.08 -0.91 11.65
C HIS A 107 4.20 -0.34 10.54
N MET A 108 3.27 0.55 10.87
CA MET A 108 2.49 1.29 9.87
C MET A 108 3.26 2.56 9.50
N VAL A 109 3.29 2.89 8.21
CA VAL A 109 3.93 4.09 7.65
C VAL A 109 3.03 4.73 6.61
#